data_AF-A0A369HE78-F1
#
_entry.id   AF-A0A369HE78-F1
#
_cell.length_a   1.000
_cell.length_b   1.000
_cell.length_c   1.000
_cell.angle_alpha   90.00
_cell.angle_beta   90.00
_cell.angle_gamma   90.00
#
_symmetry.space_group_name_H-M   'P 1'
#
loop_
_entity.id
_entity.type
_entity.pdbx_description
1 polymer ?
#
loop_
_entity_poly.entity_id
_entity_poly.type
_entity_poly.pdbx_seq_one_letter_code
_entity_poly.pdbx_strand_id
1 'polypeptide(L)'
;MHNLQIISIGLLAVSSTCRASRLSPAVSIYRRDGNLNEYKTRVGDVDTNIQIAIKCYEDFLPKVSKWTPPHQETLDSIYACDKYYNLTSKALGNAREALGNDDVALTDKLFNDKLPDITDRRTTGQGEYTQKLQASREQLEDVSSKAGEAFKNGTEALKKVTDVLKEFPDVLTNDTFKTIQKRVVRSIDVTNARVEIRTKSDGSLDGVVVVGLVIAGVVLSIKIVTAQSFVMACAKFGRLFQAAKSSTETLSALMTELESVPIEDVTIGKMARARTAVRDADVKLEKALQAAIRVSNRLPSVPAAESREAHSIFAAQFRQTREASDTFLDLSSRYEQLKGKVDGMISL
;
A
#
# COMPACT_ATOMS: atom_id res chain seq x y z
N MET A 1 0.70 19.34 5.00
CA MET A 1 -0.16 20.17 4.11
C MET A 1 0.69 20.63 2.94
N HIS A 2 0.70 19.91 1.84
CA HIS A 2 1.22 20.37 0.55
C HIS A 2 0.12 20.12 -0.48
N ASN A 3 -0.45 21.22 -0.96
CA ASN A 3 -1.45 21.24 -2.03
C ASN A 3 -0.73 20.92 -3.34
N LEU A 4 -1.01 19.76 -3.93
CA LEU A 4 -0.68 19.47 -5.33
C LEU A 4 -1.97 19.45 -6.12
N GLN A 5 -2.14 20.51 -6.91
CA GLN A 5 -3.20 20.62 -7.91
C GLN A 5 -3.08 19.46 -8.89
N ILE A 6 -4.21 18.79 -9.09
CA ILE A 6 -4.45 17.78 -10.12
C ILE A 6 -4.75 18.50 -11.45
N ILE A 7 -4.62 17.75 -12.54
CA ILE A 7 -5.15 17.96 -13.92
C ILE A 7 -4.11 18.61 -14.85
N SER A 8 -3.60 17.93 -15.89
CA SER A 8 -4.38 17.48 -17.04
C SER A 8 -3.77 16.30 -17.81
N ILE A 9 -4.52 15.21 -17.86
CA ILE A 9 -4.50 14.22 -18.93
C ILE A 9 -5.39 14.77 -20.06
N GLY A 10 -4.88 14.74 -21.31
CA GLY A 10 -5.69 14.80 -22.53
C GLY A 10 -6.00 16.20 -23.08
N LEU A 11 -5.32 16.58 -24.16
CA LEU A 11 -5.85 17.50 -25.18
C LEU A 11 -5.15 17.23 -26.52
N LEU A 12 -5.65 16.21 -27.22
CA LEU A 12 -5.57 16.11 -28.67
C LEU A 12 -6.98 16.32 -29.21
N ALA A 13 -7.24 17.49 -29.78
CA ALA A 13 -8.37 17.73 -30.66
C ALA A 13 -7.97 18.70 -31.78
N VAL A 14 -8.31 18.28 -32.99
CA VAL A 14 -8.01 18.88 -34.29
C VAL A 14 -8.89 20.09 -34.54
N SER A 15 -8.34 21.14 -35.15
CA SER A 15 -9.10 21.97 -36.11
C SER A 15 -8.18 22.70 -37.09
N SER A 16 -8.31 22.31 -38.34
CA SER A 16 -7.88 23.00 -39.55
C SER A 16 -8.61 24.34 -39.74
N THR A 17 -7.91 25.38 -40.22
CA THR A 17 -8.40 26.26 -41.31
C THR A 17 -7.31 27.20 -41.86
N CYS A 18 -7.25 27.22 -43.20
CA CYS A 18 -6.90 28.32 -44.11
C CYS A 18 -5.46 28.87 -44.23
N ARG A 19 -4.89 28.55 -45.40
CA ARG A 19 -3.82 29.28 -46.12
C ARG A 19 -4.14 30.77 -46.28
N ALA A 20 -3.10 31.59 -46.14
CA ALA A 20 -2.93 32.79 -46.96
C ALA A 20 -1.47 32.84 -47.45
N SER A 21 -1.33 32.78 -48.77
CA SER A 21 -0.07 32.83 -49.51
C SER A 21 0.63 34.19 -49.36
N ARG A 22 1.94 34.19 -49.17
CA ARG A 22 2.83 35.24 -49.69
C ARG A 22 4.08 34.61 -50.27
N LEU A 23 4.21 34.71 -51.59
CA LEU A 23 5.44 34.51 -52.33
C LEU A 23 6.42 35.62 -51.98
N SER A 24 7.65 35.24 -51.63
CA SER A 24 8.87 35.97 -51.97
C SER A 24 9.95 34.95 -52.33
N PRO A 25 10.58 35.04 -53.51
CA PRO A 25 11.65 34.14 -53.92
C PRO A 25 13.01 34.66 -53.43
N ALA A 26 13.98 33.75 -53.41
CA ALA A 26 15.40 33.96 -53.16
C ALA A 26 15.82 34.10 -51.69
N VAL A 27 16.31 32.99 -51.13
CA VAL A 27 17.59 32.80 -50.39
C VAL A 27 17.46 31.50 -49.61
N SER A 28 18.15 30.42 -50.02
CA SER A 28 18.67 29.35 -49.12
C SER A 28 19.22 28.11 -49.84
N ILE A 29 20.30 28.23 -50.61
CA ILE A 29 21.10 27.02 -50.95
C ILE A 29 22.12 26.73 -49.83
N TYR A 30 22.42 27.70 -48.95
CA TYR A 30 23.41 27.56 -47.86
C TYR A 30 22.83 27.22 -46.47
N ARG A 31 21.51 27.01 -46.33
CA ARG A 31 20.85 26.75 -45.03
C ARG A 31 20.34 25.31 -44.83
N ARG A 32 20.52 24.43 -45.84
CA ARG A 32 19.89 23.09 -45.87
C ARG A 32 20.61 22.02 -45.06
N ASP A 33 21.94 22.03 -44.99
CA ASP A 33 22.69 20.98 -44.26
C ASP A 33 22.77 21.24 -42.75
N GLY A 34 22.56 22.50 -42.32
CA GLY A 34 22.44 22.86 -40.90
C GLY A 34 21.25 22.21 -40.20
N ASN A 35 20.12 22.06 -40.92
CA ASN A 35 18.90 21.47 -40.38
C ASN A 35 19.01 19.94 -40.19
N LEU A 36 19.80 19.25 -41.02
CA LEU A 36 19.94 17.78 -40.92
C LEU A 36 20.82 17.37 -39.73
N ASN A 37 21.91 18.09 -39.47
CA ASN A 37 22.75 17.85 -38.29
C ASN A 37 22.01 18.18 -36.99
N GLU A 38 21.22 19.25 -36.98
CA GLU A 38 20.34 19.54 -35.85
C GLU A 38 19.30 18.44 -35.67
N TYR A 39 18.60 18.03 -36.73
CA TYR A 39 17.65 16.91 -36.70
C TYR A 39 18.26 15.63 -36.14
N LYS A 40 19.45 15.24 -36.64
CA LYS A 40 20.20 14.08 -36.15
C LYS A 40 20.47 14.15 -34.66
N THR A 41 20.86 15.32 -34.16
CA THR A 41 21.08 15.54 -32.72
C THR A 41 19.78 15.36 -31.93
N ARG A 42 18.67 15.97 -32.39
CA ARG A 42 17.37 15.86 -31.72
C ARG A 42 16.83 14.43 -31.73
N VAL A 43 17.01 13.69 -32.81
CA VAL A 43 16.63 12.27 -32.87
C VAL A 43 17.48 11.43 -31.93
N GLY A 44 18.77 11.74 -31.80
CA GLY A 44 19.64 11.11 -30.79
C GLY A 44 19.14 11.39 -29.35
N ASP A 45 18.67 12.61 -29.08
CA ASP A 45 18.03 12.95 -27.80
C ASP A 45 16.73 12.16 -27.59
N VAL A 46 15.93 11.95 -28.64
CA VAL A 46 14.71 11.12 -28.58
C VAL A 46 15.06 9.69 -28.20
N ASP A 47 15.97 9.05 -28.94
CA ASP A 47 16.37 7.66 -28.69
C ASP A 47 16.98 7.49 -27.29
N THR A 48 17.78 8.45 -26.84
CA THR A 48 18.35 8.41 -25.49
C THR A 48 17.27 8.52 -24.42
N ASN A 49 16.39 9.52 -24.52
CA ASN A 49 15.36 9.75 -23.50
C ASN A 49 14.29 8.65 -23.47
N ILE A 50 13.93 8.08 -24.64
CA ILE A 50 12.93 7.01 -24.72
C ILE A 50 13.40 5.76 -23.99
N GLN A 51 14.66 5.35 -24.20
CA GLN A 51 15.22 4.16 -23.58
C GLN A 51 15.38 4.34 -22.06
N ILE A 52 15.77 5.53 -21.61
CA ILE A 52 15.83 5.85 -20.18
C ILE A 52 14.44 5.80 -19.55
N ALA A 53 13.43 6.40 -20.21
CA ALA A 53 12.06 6.42 -19.71
C ALA A 53 11.45 5.01 -19.63
N ILE A 54 11.60 4.20 -20.69
CA ILE A 54 11.15 2.80 -20.73
C ILE A 54 11.75 2.04 -19.53
N LYS A 55 13.07 2.04 -19.41
CA LYS A 55 13.76 1.34 -18.32
C LYS A 55 13.32 1.83 -16.94
N CYS A 56 13.09 3.13 -16.78
CA CYS A 56 12.62 3.70 -15.51
C CYS A 56 11.25 3.14 -15.10
N TYR A 57 10.28 3.12 -16.02
CA TYR A 57 8.96 2.55 -15.74
C TYR A 57 9.01 1.04 -15.55
N GLU A 58 9.81 0.31 -16.35
CA GLU A 58 10.03 -1.13 -16.17
C GLU A 58 10.65 -1.46 -14.80
N ASP A 59 11.56 -0.63 -14.29
CA ASP A 59 12.14 -0.77 -12.94
C ASP A 59 11.16 -0.36 -11.83
N PHE A 60 10.21 0.54 -12.11
CA PHE A 60 9.19 0.99 -11.15
C PHE A 60 8.12 -0.07 -10.89
N LEU A 61 7.61 -0.70 -11.95
CA LEU A 61 6.52 -1.70 -11.88
C LEU A 61 6.77 -2.84 -10.85
N PRO A 62 7.91 -3.55 -10.83
CA PRO A 62 8.15 -4.59 -9.84
C PRO A 62 8.35 -4.02 -8.43
N LYS A 63 8.85 -2.79 -8.28
CA LYS A 63 9.02 -2.14 -6.97
C LYS A 63 7.68 -1.78 -6.35
N VAL A 64 6.75 -1.22 -7.14
CA VAL A 64 5.42 -0.86 -6.64
C VAL A 64 4.59 -2.10 -6.31
N SER A 65 4.73 -3.19 -7.07
CA SER A 65 4.03 -4.45 -6.79
C SER A 65 4.66 -5.28 -5.66
N LYS A 66 5.88 -4.96 -5.21
CA LYS A 66 6.57 -5.71 -4.15
C LYS A 66 5.85 -5.63 -2.80
N TRP A 67 5.17 -4.51 -2.53
CA TRP A 67 4.48 -4.26 -1.27
C TRP A 67 3.06 -3.74 -1.52
N THR A 68 2.11 -4.23 -0.75
CA THR A 68 0.72 -3.76 -0.77
C THR A 68 0.33 -3.32 0.64
N PRO A 69 0.00 -2.02 0.86
CA PRO A 69 0.19 -0.92 -0.07
C PRO A 69 1.69 -0.63 -0.31
N PRO A 70 2.04 -0.01 -1.44
CA PRO A 70 3.42 0.38 -1.73
C PRO A 70 3.96 1.37 -0.70
N HIS A 71 5.29 1.45 -0.55
CA HIS A 71 5.93 2.54 0.19
C HIS A 71 5.75 3.87 -0.54
N GLN A 72 5.59 4.97 0.20
CA GLN A 72 5.42 6.31 -0.39
C GLN A 72 6.61 6.68 -1.28
N GLU A 73 7.84 6.41 -0.83
CA GLU A 73 9.06 6.65 -1.61
C GLU A 73 9.07 5.90 -2.95
N THR A 74 8.48 4.70 -2.98
CA THR A 74 8.35 3.94 -4.23
C THR A 74 7.36 4.63 -5.17
N LEU A 75 6.20 5.07 -4.66
CA LEU A 75 5.23 5.81 -5.46
C LEU A 75 5.82 7.13 -5.99
N ASP A 76 6.53 7.87 -5.14
CA ASP A 76 7.16 9.15 -5.51
C ASP A 76 8.26 8.98 -6.58
N SER A 77 8.85 7.78 -6.70
CA SER A 77 9.86 7.54 -7.72
C SER A 77 9.33 7.62 -9.17
N ILE A 78 8.01 7.52 -9.38
CA ILE A 78 7.41 7.66 -10.72
C ILE A 78 7.68 9.04 -11.34
N TYR A 79 7.76 10.09 -10.52
CA TYR A 79 8.01 11.46 -11.00
C TYR A 79 9.38 11.60 -11.68
N ALA A 80 10.36 10.76 -11.30
CA ALA A 80 11.64 10.71 -11.99
C ALA A 80 11.52 10.10 -13.39
N CYS A 81 10.61 9.14 -13.60
CA CYS A 81 10.32 8.56 -14.91
C CYS A 81 9.57 9.55 -15.81
N ASP A 82 8.57 10.25 -15.25
CA ASP A 82 7.79 11.28 -15.96
C ASP A 82 8.69 12.41 -16.51
N LYS A 83 9.79 12.72 -15.82
CA LYS A 83 10.80 13.66 -16.32
C LYS A 83 11.35 13.23 -17.68
N TYR A 84 11.75 11.97 -17.84
CA TYR A 84 12.32 11.47 -19.10
C TYR A 84 11.26 11.27 -20.18
N TYR A 85 10.04 10.89 -19.80
CA TYR A 85 8.89 10.90 -20.70
C TYR A 85 8.65 12.30 -21.30
N ASN A 86 8.64 13.32 -20.45
CA ASN A 86 8.48 14.72 -20.86
C ASN A 86 9.65 15.22 -21.73
N LEU A 87 10.89 14.82 -21.41
CA LEU A 87 12.06 15.11 -22.25
C LEU A 87 11.97 14.44 -23.62
N THR A 88 11.46 13.21 -23.70
CA THR A 88 11.20 12.51 -24.97
C THR A 88 10.19 13.29 -25.82
N SER A 89 9.08 13.71 -25.21
CA SER A 89 8.04 14.50 -25.89
C SER A 89 8.59 15.83 -26.41
N LYS A 90 9.42 16.52 -25.61
CA LYS A 90 10.10 17.75 -26.02
C LYS A 90 11.10 17.50 -27.15
N ALA A 91 11.89 16.44 -27.07
CA ALA A 91 12.87 16.09 -28.10
C ALA A 91 12.19 15.76 -29.44
N LEU A 92 11.04 15.05 -29.41
CA LEU A 92 10.21 14.81 -30.60
C LEU A 92 9.66 16.11 -31.20
N GLY A 93 9.24 17.06 -30.36
CA GLY A 93 8.83 18.41 -30.79
C GLY A 93 9.97 19.16 -31.48
N ASN A 94 11.13 19.24 -30.84
CA ASN A 94 12.32 19.89 -31.38
C ASN A 94 12.81 19.23 -32.68
N ALA A 95 12.76 17.90 -32.76
CA ALA A 95 13.11 17.19 -33.98
C ALA A 95 12.14 17.52 -35.12
N ARG A 96 10.84 17.69 -34.83
CA ARG A 96 9.85 18.10 -35.84
C ARG A 96 10.09 19.53 -36.31
N GLU A 97 10.41 20.44 -35.39
CA GLU A 97 10.78 21.82 -35.73
C GLU A 97 12.03 21.88 -36.62
N ALA A 98 13.01 21.01 -36.38
CA ALA A 98 14.24 20.93 -37.18
C ALA A 98 13.99 20.46 -38.63
N LEU A 99 12.97 19.63 -38.87
CA LEU A 99 12.54 19.24 -40.23
C LEU A 99 11.87 20.40 -41.00
N GLY A 100 11.21 21.32 -40.29
CA GLY A 100 10.50 22.44 -40.90
C GLY A 100 9.28 22.01 -41.72
N ASN A 101 8.84 22.85 -42.66
CA ASN A 101 7.66 22.59 -43.52
C ASN A 101 8.00 21.90 -44.86
N ASP A 102 9.26 21.50 -45.08
CA ASP A 102 9.79 21.01 -46.36
C ASP A 102 10.02 19.48 -46.34
N ASP A 103 9.11 18.73 -45.70
CA ASP A 103 9.20 17.30 -45.39
C ASP A 103 9.56 16.40 -46.59
N VAL A 104 9.12 16.77 -47.81
CA VAL A 104 9.30 15.95 -49.03
C VAL A 104 10.74 15.96 -49.54
N ALA A 105 11.53 17.01 -49.28
CA ALA A 105 12.90 17.12 -49.79
C ALA A 105 13.94 16.39 -48.92
N LEU A 106 13.54 15.92 -47.74
CA LEU A 106 14.45 15.35 -46.73
C LEU A 106 14.35 13.83 -46.63
N THR A 107 13.28 13.20 -47.10
CA THR A 107 13.05 11.74 -46.96
C THR A 107 14.22 10.89 -47.47
N ASP A 108 14.75 11.19 -48.66
CA ASP A 108 15.91 10.45 -49.22
C ASP A 108 17.18 10.67 -48.39
N LYS A 109 17.37 11.88 -47.82
CA LYS A 109 18.50 12.19 -46.95
C LYS A 109 18.39 11.47 -45.61
N LEU A 110 17.20 11.43 -45.01
CA LEU A 110 16.95 10.67 -43.78
C LEU A 110 17.23 9.18 -43.98
N PHE A 111 16.80 8.63 -45.11
CA PHE A 111 17.07 7.23 -45.46
C PHE A 111 18.57 6.96 -45.60
N ASN A 112 19.30 7.78 -46.36
CA ASN A 112 20.74 7.64 -46.56
C ASN A 112 21.54 7.77 -45.25
N ASP A 113 21.11 8.66 -44.36
CA ASP A 113 21.75 8.91 -43.05
C ASP A 113 21.27 7.95 -41.95
N LYS A 114 20.40 6.98 -42.29
CA LYS A 114 19.87 5.98 -41.35
C LYS A 114 19.10 6.61 -40.19
N LEU A 115 18.36 7.67 -40.46
CA LEU A 115 17.55 8.39 -39.49
C LEU A 115 16.07 8.03 -39.64
N PRO A 116 15.32 7.91 -38.53
CA PRO A 116 13.87 7.80 -38.58
C PRO A 116 13.26 9.07 -39.17
N ASP A 117 12.13 8.92 -39.83
CA ASP A 117 11.20 10.01 -40.15
C ASP A 117 10.14 10.11 -39.06
N ILE A 118 10.25 11.11 -38.18
CA ILE A 118 9.30 11.32 -37.07
C ILE A 118 7.93 11.88 -37.50
N THR A 119 7.80 12.28 -38.76
CA THR A 119 6.57 12.80 -39.36
C THR A 119 5.77 11.70 -40.04
N ASP A 120 6.43 10.60 -40.43
CA ASP A 120 5.80 9.44 -41.04
C ASP A 120 4.89 8.71 -40.03
N ARG A 121 3.59 8.80 -40.28
CA ARG A 121 2.53 8.17 -39.48
C ARG A 121 1.98 6.90 -40.11
N ARG A 122 2.51 6.46 -41.26
CA ARG A 122 2.05 5.23 -41.91
C ARG A 122 2.39 4.05 -41.03
N THR A 123 1.55 3.04 -40.94
CA THR A 123 1.83 1.83 -40.17
C THR A 123 2.49 0.72 -41.01
N THR A 124 2.60 0.93 -42.33
CA THR A 124 3.20 -0.01 -43.28
C THR A 124 4.01 0.75 -44.33
N GLY A 125 5.02 0.11 -44.92
CA GLY A 125 5.88 0.73 -45.94
C GLY A 125 6.86 1.79 -45.41
N GLN A 126 7.03 1.86 -44.07
CA GLN A 126 8.06 2.67 -43.41
C GLN A 126 9.44 2.03 -43.57
N GLY A 127 10.50 2.85 -43.56
CA GLY A 127 11.88 2.37 -43.41
C GLY A 127 12.16 1.81 -42.01
N GLU A 128 13.16 0.95 -41.89
CA GLU A 128 13.54 0.24 -40.65
C GLU A 128 13.72 1.19 -39.45
N TYR A 129 14.40 2.33 -39.65
CA TYR A 129 14.66 3.28 -38.56
C TYR A 129 13.38 3.95 -38.04
N THR A 130 12.46 4.31 -38.93
CA THR A 130 11.14 4.83 -38.57
C THR A 130 10.33 3.79 -37.80
N GLN A 131 10.31 2.54 -38.26
CA GLN A 131 9.63 1.44 -37.57
C GLN A 131 10.19 1.24 -36.16
N LYS A 132 11.53 1.26 -36.01
CA LYS A 132 12.19 1.12 -34.70
C LYS A 132 11.80 2.25 -33.73
N LEU A 133 11.76 3.49 -34.22
CA LEU A 133 11.33 4.62 -33.40
C LEU A 133 9.85 4.47 -33.02
N GLN A 134 8.99 4.08 -33.96
CA GLN A 134 7.57 3.87 -33.68
C GLN A 134 7.37 2.77 -32.62
N ALA A 135 8.03 1.63 -32.77
CA ALA A 135 7.99 0.53 -31.79
C ALA A 135 8.45 0.99 -30.40
N SER A 136 9.53 1.78 -30.33
CA SER A 136 10.03 2.31 -29.05
C SER A 136 9.03 3.29 -28.40
N ARG A 137 8.29 4.08 -29.20
CA ARG A 137 7.24 4.98 -28.70
C ARG A 137 6.02 4.20 -28.21
N GLU A 138 5.61 3.17 -28.95
CA GLU A 138 4.52 2.27 -28.53
C GLU A 138 4.88 1.54 -27.23
N GLN A 139 6.12 1.05 -27.08
CA GLN A 139 6.59 0.45 -25.83
C GLN A 139 6.60 1.46 -24.68
N LEU A 140 7.08 2.69 -24.91
CA LEU A 140 7.06 3.73 -23.88
C LEU A 140 5.62 4.05 -23.44
N GLU A 141 4.68 4.18 -24.38
CA GLU A 141 3.28 4.44 -24.09
C GLU A 141 2.66 3.30 -23.27
N ASP A 142 2.85 2.05 -23.67
CA ASP A 142 2.37 0.87 -22.95
C ASP A 142 2.92 0.80 -21.52
N VAL A 143 4.25 0.92 -21.33
CA VAL A 143 4.85 0.81 -19.99
C VAL A 143 4.49 2.01 -19.10
N SER A 144 4.39 3.22 -19.67
CA SER A 144 3.99 4.41 -18.92
C SER A 144 2.53 4.32 -18.45
N SER A 145 1.64 3.78 -19.28
CA SER A 145 0.23 3.56 -18.94
C SER A 145 0.09 2.55 -17.80
N LYS A 146 0.76 1.39 -17.90
CA LYS A 146 0.82 0.38 -16.82
C LYS A 146 1.37 0.97 -15.52
N ALA A 147 2.43 1.78 -15.60
CA ALA A 147 3.00 2.44 -14.44
C ALA A 147 2.03 3.45 -13.80
N GLY A 148 1.32 4.24 -14.62
CA GLY A 148 0.30 5.18 -14.16
C GLY A 148 -0.88 4.49 -13.46
N GLU A 149 -1.36 3.37 -13.99
CA GLU A 149 -2.38 2.55 -13.34
C GLU A 149 -1.88 1.97 -12.00
N ALA A 150 -0.66 1.42 -11.99
CA ALA A 150 -0.05 0.88 -10.77
C ALA A 150 0.15 1.97 -9.70
N PHE A 151 0.56 3.17 -10.09
CA PHE A 151 0.68 4.32 -9.19
C PHE A 151 -0.68 4.75 -8.61
N LYS A 152 -1.72 4.84 -9.45
CA LYS A 152 -3.08 5.20 -8.99
C LYS A 152 -3.61 4.17 -8.01
N ASN A 153 -3.54 2.89 -8.36
CA ASN A 153 -4.00 1.79 -7.50
C ASN A 153 -3.20 1.73 -6.20
N GLY A 154 -1.87 1.90 -6.28
CA GLY A 154 -0.98 1.94 -5.14
C GLY A 154 -1.27 3.11 -4.18
N THR A 155 -1.51 4.30 -4.73
CA THR A 155 -1.88 5.50 -3.95
C THR A 155 -3.22 5.34 -3.26
N GLU A 156 -4.23 4.80 -3.96
CA GLU A 156 -5.54 4.54 -3.37
C GLU A 156 -5.46 3.51 -2.23
N ALA A 157 -4.73 2.42 -2.45
CA ALA A 157 -4.50 1.40 -1.42
C ALA A 157 -3.77 2.00 -0.21
N LEU A 158 -2.73 2.80 -0.44
CA LEU A 158 -1.98 3.47 0.61
C LEU A 158 -2.86 4.42 1.42
N LYS A 159 -3.70 5.22 0.75
CA LYS A 159 -4.64 6.13 1.39
C LYS A 159 -5.65 5.38 2.27
N LYS A 160 -6.31 4.35 1.73
CA LYS A 160 -7.27 3.51 2.48
C LYS A 160 -6.68 2.96 3.77
N VAL A 161 -5.48 2.38 3.68
CA VAL A 161 -4.78 1.82 4.85
C VAL A 161 -4.42 2.92 5.85
N THR A 162 -3.85 4.02 5.37
CA THR A 162 -3.42 5.14 6.23
C THR A 162 -4.59 5.79 6.96
N ASP A 163 -5.71 6.00 6.28
CA ASP A 163 -6.90 6.62 6.88
C ASP A 163 -7.50 5.75 7.98
N VAL A 164 -7.55 4.42 7.80
CA VAL A 164 -7.93 3.49 8.87
C VAL A 164 -6.94 3.55 10.03
N LEU A 165 -5.63 3.58 9.76
CA LEU A 165 -4.62 3.61 10.82
C LEU A 165 -4.68 4.90 11.65
N LYS A 166 -5.06 6.05 11.07
CA LYS A 166 -5.27 7.31 11.80
C LYS A 166 -6.44 7.25 12.79
N GLU A 167 -7.39 6.34 12.61
CA GLU A 167 -8.48 6.16 13.57
C GLU A 167 -8.02 5.46 14.86
N PHE A 168 -6.81 4.86 14.84
CA PHE A 168 -6.18 4.33 16.04
C PHE A 168 -5.46 5.45 16.76
N PRO A 169 -5.70 5.65 18.06
CA PRO A 169 -4.95 6.62 18.82
C PRO A 169 -3.47 6.23 18.88
N ASP A 170 -2.60 7.21 18.63
CA ASP A 170 -1.13 7.05 18.68
C ASP A 170 -0.64 6.61 20.07
N VAL A 171 -1.37 7.00 21.12
CA VAL A 171 -1.10 6.65 22.51
C VAL A 171 -2.37 6.13 23.17
N LEU A 172 -2.35 4.86 23.56
CA LEU A 172 -3.39 4.31 24.42
C LEU A 172 -3.08 4.64 25.89
N THR A 173 -3.96 5.37 26.56
CA THR A 173 -3.99 5.47 28.02
C THR A 173 -4.99 4.46 28.61
N ASN A 174 -4.85 4.14 29.90
CA ASN A 174 -5.81 3.30 30.61
C ASN A 174 -7.26 3.84 30.50
N ASP A 175 -7.42 5.16 30.43
CA ASP A 175 -8.72 5.80 30.28
C ASP A 175 -9.26 5.72 28.85
N THR A 176 -8.38 5.73 27.84
CA THR A 176 -8.77 5.50 26.44
C THR A 176 -9.33 4.09 26.24
N PHE A 177 -8.81 3.09 26.95
CA PHE A 177 -9.34 1.71 26.90
C PHE A 177 -10.79 1.62 27.34
N LYS A 178 -11.17 2.29 28.43
CA LYS A 178 -12.55 2.30 28.94
C LYS A 178 -13.54 2.96 27.98
N THR A 179 -13.08 3.90 27.15
CA THR A 179 -13.90 4.63 26.17
C THR A 179 -13.93 4.00 24.77
N ILE A 180 -12.84 3.36 24.33
CA ILE A 180 -12.72 2.72 23.01
C ILE A 180 -13.67 1.52 22.84
N GLN A 181 -14.11 0.88 23.93
CA GLN A 181 -15.10 -0.21 23.91
C GLN A 181 -16.37 0.12 23.10
N LYS A 182 -16.72 1.40 22.89
CA LYS A 182 -17.88 1.82 22.08
C LYS A 182 -17.60 2.14 20.60
N ARG A 183 -16.34 2.34 20.16
CA ARG A 183 -16.06 2.67 18.74
C ARG A 183 -15.73 1.43 17.94
N VAL A 184 -16.58 1.14 16.98
CA VAL A 184 -16.53 -0.02 16.09
C VAL A 184 -15.44 0.18 15.03
N VAL A 185 -14.28 -0.46 15.21
CA VAL A 185 -13.26 -0.58 14.17
C VAL A 185 -13.67 -1.74 13.24
N ARG A 186 -14.63 -1.49 12.34
CA ARG A 186 -15.12 -2.52 11.39
C ARG A 186 -14.18 -2.77 10.20
N SER A 187 -13.13 -1.97 10.03
CA SER A 187 -12.32 -1.89 8.79
C SER A 187 -11.07 -2.78 8.74
N ILE A 188 -10.66 -3.46 9.83
CA ILE A 188 -9.45 -4.31 9.85
C ILE A 188 -9.79 -5.80 9.95
N ASP A 189 -9.86 -6.53 8.85
CA ASP A 189 -10.05 -7.98 8.94
C ASP A 189 -8.73 -8.67 9.34
N VAL A 190 -8.77 -9.34 10.50
CA VAL A 190 -7.65 -10.08 11.11
C VAL A 190 -7.84 -11.61 11.03
N THR A 191 -8.88 -12.10 10.36
CA THR A 191 -9.27 -13.52 10.34
C THR A 191 -8.13 -14.42 9.85
N ASN A 192 -7.36 -13.95 8.87
CA ASN A 192 -6.22 -14.68 8.30
C ASN A 192 -4.86 -14.13 8.76
N ALA A 193 -4.84 -13.21 9.73
CA ALA A 193 -3.61 -12.57 10.18
C ALA A 193 -2.75 -13.56 11.00
N ARG A 194 -1.52 -13.78 10.56
CA ARG A 194 -0.48 -14.52 11.30
C ARG A 194 0.64 -13.57 11.69
N VAL A 195 0.97 -13.54 12.98
CA VAL A 195 2.13 -12.80 13.50
C VAL A 195 3.24 -13.80 13.80
N GLU A 196 4.34 -13.71 13.05
CA GLU A 196 5.52 -14.56 13.19
C GLU A 196 6.69 -13.74 13.73
N ILE A 197 7.30 -14.21 14.80
CA ILE A 197 8.53 -13.61 15.31
C ILE A 197 9.68 -14.39 14.70
N ARG A 198 10.51 -13.71 13.92
CA ARG A 198 11.73 -14.32 13.38
C ARG A 198 12.85 -14.21 14.39
N THR A 199 13.62 -15.28 14.52
CA THR A 199 14.84 -15.33 15.32
C THR A 199 16.00 -15.71 14.42
N LYS A 200 17.16 -15.11 14.67
CA LYS A 200 18.42 -15.51 14.04
C LYS A 200 18.88 -16.86 14.61
N SER A 201 19.87 -17.47 13.96
CA SER A 201 20.47 -18.74 14.38
C SER A 201 21.11 -18.71 15.77
N ASP A 202 21.43 -17.53 16.30
CA ASP A 202 21.97 -17.32 17.65
C ASP A 202 20.87 -17.12 18.73
N GLY A 203 19.59 -17.23 18.36
CA GLY A 203 18.45 -17.03 19.26
C GLY A 203 18.05 -15.57 19.49
N SER A 204 18.77 -14.60 18.90
CA SER A 204 18.36 -13.19 18.91
C SER A 204 17.16 -12.95 18.00
N LEU A 205 16.35 -11.93 18.31
CA LEU A 205 15.18 -11.59 17.49
C LEU A 205 15.65 -10.91 16.19
N ASP A 206 15.13 -11.37 15.06
CA ASP A 206 15.40 -10.87 13.70
C ASP A 206 14.34 -9.86 13.24
N GLY A 207 13.10 -10.03 13.71
CA GLY A 207 12.00 -9.10 13.46
C GLY A 207 10.64 -9.70 13.76
N VAL A 208 9.59 -8.87 13.65
CA VAL A 208 8.20 -9.34 13.62
C VAL A 208 7.67 -9.26 12.21
N VAL A 209 7.06 -10.35 11.74
CA VAL A 209 6.41 -10.47 10.45
C VAL A 209 4.91 -10.64 10.63
N VAL A 210 4.11 -9.91 9.85
CA VAL A 210 2.66 -10.18 9.76
C VAL A 210 2.26 -10.54 8.33
N VAL A 211 1.51 -11.63 8.21
CA VAL A 211 1.01 -12.18 6.94
C VAL A 211 -0.52 -12.26 6.99
N GLY A 212 -1.20 -11.96 5.88
CA GLY A 212 -2.64 -12.19 5.73
C GLY A 212 -3.56 -11.18 6.41
N LEU A 213 -3.03 -10.01 6.81
CA LEU A 213 -3.83 -8.92 7.37
C LEU A 213 -4.54 -8.13 6.26
N VAL A 214 -5.81 -7.78 6.44
CA VAL A 214 -6.56 -6.97 5.46
C VAL A 214 -7.08 -5.69 6.13
N ILE A 215 -6.80 -4.53 5.54
CA ILE A 215 -7.25 -3.22 6.06
C ILE A 215 -8.05 -2.50 4.96
N ALA A 216 -9.32 -2.18 5.22
CA ALA A 216 -10.24 -1.55 4.27
C ALA A 216 -10.27 -2.26 2.89
N GLY A 217 -10.27 -3.60 2.90
CA GLY A 217 -10.24 -4.44 1.69
C GLY A 217 -8.87 -4.53 1.02
N VAL A 218 -7.82 -3.90 1.57
CA VAL A 218 -6.44 -3.98 1.06
C VAL A 218 -5.70 -5.09 1.79
N VAL A 219 -5.29 -6.12 1.05
CA VAL A 219 -4.44 -7.19 1.57
C VAL A 219 -3.04 -6.65 1.81
N LEU A 220 -2.51 -6.90 3.00
CA LEU A 220 -1.17 -6.49 3.40
C LEU A 220 -0.19 -7.63 3.17
N SER A 221 0.65 -7.48 2.15
CA SER A 221 1.73 -8.42 1.85
C SER A 221 2.91 -8.20 2.81
N ILE A 222 3.37 -9.29 3.46
CA ILE A 222 4.56 -9.43 4.34
C ILE A 222 5.01 -8.11 4.98
N LYS A 223 4.66 -7.84 6.23
CA LYS A 223 5.14 -6.64 6.95
C LYS A 223 6.27 -7.01 7.89
N ILE A 224 7.48 -6.49 7.69
CA ILE A 224 8.63 -6.74 8.57
C ILE A 224 8.93 -5.49 9.38
N VAL A 225 9.01 -5.63 10.70
CA VAL A 225 9.50 -4.57 11.60
C VAL A 225 10.69 -5.12 12.38
N THR A 226 11.80 -4.38 12.37
CA THR A 226 13.07 -4.77 13.00
C THR A 226 13.40 -3.94 14.23
N ALA A 227 12.65 -2.87 14.51
CA ALA A 227 12.80 -2.04 15.70
C ALA A 227 12.72 -2.87 17.01
N GLN A 228 13.88 -3.18 17.60
CA GLN A 228 14.01 -4.17 18.67
C GLN A 228 13.10 -3.94 19.89
N SER A 229 12.98 -2.68 20.34
CA SER A 229 12.13 -2.32 21.48
C SER A 229 10.65 -2.61 21.23
N PHE A 230 10.19 -2.38 20.00
CA PHE A 230 8.84 -2.69 19.54
C PHE A 230 8.65 -4.20 19.34
N VAL A 231 9.60 -4.88 18.70
CA VAL A 231 9.60 -6.33 18.48
C VAL A 231 9.48 -7.10 19.80
N MET A 232 10.28 -6.74 20.80
CA MET A 232 10.21 -7.35 22.14
C MET A 232 8.88 -7.08 22.85
N ALA A 233 8.34 -5.87 22.72
CA ALA A 233 7.03 -5.53 23.30
C ALA A 233 5.91 -6.36 22.64
N CYS A 234 5.91 -6.48 21.31
CA CYS A 234 4.96 -7.30 20.55
C CYS A 234 5.06 -8.78 20.92
N ALA A 235 6.27 -9.31 21.07
CA ALA A 235 6.49 -10.70 21.48
C ALA A 235 5.91 -10.99 22.88
N LYS A 236 6.08 -10.04 23.82
CA LYS A 236 5.48 -10.15 25.15
C LYS A 236 3.96 -10.05 25.09
N PHE A 237 3.43 -9.12 24.30
CA PHE A 237 1.99 -8.96 24.10
C PHE A 237 1.36 -10.22 23.52
N GLY A 238 1.91 -10.78 22.44
CA GLY A 238 1.39 -12.01 21.81
C GLY A 238 1.30 -13.20 22.77
N ARG A 239 2.33 -13.40 23.61
CA ARG A 239 2.31 -14.46 24.64
C ARG A 239 1.20 -14.25 25.69
N LEU A 240 1.04 -13.03 26.17
CA LEU A 240 0.02 -12.70 27.16
C LEU A 240 -1.39 -12.79 26.57
N PHE A 241 -1.56 -12.34 25.33
CA PHE A 241 -2.82 -12.49 24.59
C PHE A 241 -3.20 -13.95 24.39
N GLN A 242 -2.26 -14.81 23.99
CA GLN A 242 -2.55 -16.25 23.82
C GLN A 242 -2.98 -16.90 25.14
N ALA A 243 -2.37 -16.51 26.26
CA ALA A 243 -2.79 -16.96 27.58
C ALA A 243 -4.20 -16.48 27.95
N ALA A 244 -4.52 -15.22 27.66
CA ALA A 244 -5.86 -14.66 27.86
C ALA A 244 -6.91 -15.40 27.02
N LYS A 245 -6.65 -15.56 25.72
CA LYS A 245 -7.53 -16.29 24.79
C LYS A 245 -7.84 -17.70 25.26
N SER A 246 -6.82 -18.47 25.64
CA SER A 246 -6.99 -19.85 26.14
C SER A 246 -7.82 -19.90 27.43
N SER A 247 -7.69 -18.91 28.31
CA SER A 247 -8.51 -18.81 29.53
C SER A 247 -9.96 -18.45 29.22
N THR A 248 -10.20 -17.52 28.28
CA THR A 248 -11.56 -17.19 27.79
C THR A 248 -12.23 -18.38 27.12
N GLU A 249 -11.50 -19.18 26.33
CA GLU A 249 -12.01 -20.43 25.74
C GLU A 249 -12.39 -21.45 26.81
N THR A 250 -11.57 -21.58 27.87
CA THR A 250 -11.87 -22.45 29.02
C THR A 250 -13.15 -21.99 29.74
N LEU A 251 -13.29 -20.69 29.99
CA LEU A 251 -14.51 -20.12 30.57
C LEU A 251 -15.73 -20.36 29.67
N SER A 252 -15.60 -20.18 28.35
CA SER A 252 -16.67 -20.42 27.39
C SER A 252 -17.16 -21.86 27.43
N ALA A 253 -16.25 -22.83 27.47
CA ALA A 253 -16.59 -24.25 27.59
C ALA A 253 -17.34 -24.54 28.91
N LEU A 254 -16.87 -23.99 30.03
CA LEU A 254 -17.53 -24.15 31.34
C LEU A 254 -18.93 -23.52 31.38
N MET A 255 -19.09 -22.33 30.81
CA MET A 255 -20.40 -21.67 30.72
C MET A 255 -21.37 -22.47 29.85
N THR A 256 -20.90 -23.03 28.75
CA THR A 256 -21.70 -23.91 27.88
C THR A 256 -22.14 -25.17 28.63
N GLU A 257 -21.25 -25.80 29.39
CA GLU A 257 -21.61 -26.96 30.25
C GLU A 257 -22.68 -26.58 31.28
N LEU A 258 -22.49 -25.44 31.96
CA LEU A 258 -23.40 -24.97 33.01
C LEU A 258 -24.79 -24.60 32.49
N GLU A 259 -24.87 -23.98 31.32
CA GLU A 259 -26.15 -23.58 30.71
C GLU A 259 -26.88 -24.74 30.02
N SER A 260 -26.19 -25.86 29.76
CA SER A 260 -26.78 -27.05 29.16
C SER A 260 -27.60 -27.89 30.13
N VAL A 261 -27.52 -27.62 31.44
CA VAL A 261 -28.26 -28.35 32.47
C VAL A 261 -29.34 -27.47 33.11
N PRO A 262 -30.45 -28.06 33.61
CA PRO A 262 -31.41 -27.35 34.44
C PRO A 262 -30.71 -26.69 35.64
N ILE A 263 -31.24 -25.55 36.10
CA ILE A 263 -30.64 -24.77 37.19
C ILE A 263 -30.57 -25.57 38.50
N GLU A 264 -31.54 -26.47 38.69
CA GLU A 264 -31.66 -27.42 39.80
C GLU A 264 -30.46 -28.39 39.88
N ASP A 265 -29.85 -28.69 38.74
CA ASP A 265 -28.74 -29.64 38.62
C ASP A 265 -27.35 -28.94 38.66
N VAL A 266 -27.34 -27.61 38.81
CA VAL A 266 -26.10 -26.83 38.92
C VAL A 266 -25.52 -26.94 40.32
N THR A 267 -24.47 -27.76 40.45
CA THR A 267 -23.78 -27.93 41.74
C THR A 267 -22.91 -26.73 42.14
N ILE A 268 -22.74 -26.51 43.45
CA ILE A 268 -21.79 -25.53 44.02
C ILE A 268 -20.36 -25.75 43.46
N GLY A 269 -19.96 -27.00 43.26
CA GLY A 269 -18.65 -27.34 42.68
C GLY A 269 -18.49 -26.85 41.24
N LYS A 270 -19.54 -26.94 40.40
CA LYS A 270 -19.53 -26.37 39.04
C LYS A 270 -19.47 -24.84 39.08
N MET A 271 -20.23 -24.19 39.95
CA MET A 271 -20.19 -22.74 40.14
C MET A 271 -18.82 -22.23 40.62
N ALA A 272 -18.18 -22.94 41.56
CA ALA A 272 -16.85 -22.59 42.06
C ALA A 272 -15.77 -22.69 40.97
N ARG A 273 -15.87 -23.69 40.08
CA ARG A 273 -14.99 -23.82 38.91
C ARG A 273 -15.18 -22.66 37.93
N ALA A 274 -16.42 -22.33 37.57
CA ALA A 274 -16.71 -21.17 36.72
C ALA A 274 -16.21 -19.85 37.33
N ARG A 275 -16.43 -19.62 38.63
CA ARG A 275 -15.89 -18.44 39.34
C ARG A 275 -14.37 -18.33 39.21
N THR A 276 -13.66 -19.45 39.33
CA THR A 276 -12.21 -19.49 39.21
C THR A 276 -11.77 -19.18 37.78
N ALA A 277 -12.47 -19.73 36.79
CA ALA A 277 -12.21 -19.45 35.38
C ALA A 277 -12.48 -17.98 35.01
N VAL A 278 -13.56 -17.37 35.53
CA VAL A 278 -13.84 -15.93 35.35
C VAL A 278 -12.67 -15.09 35.88
N ARG A 279 -12.20 -15.36 37.10
CA ARG A 279 -11.08 -14.62 37.71
C ARG A 279 -9.76 -14.81 36.94
N ASP A 280 -9.48 -16.02 36.50
CA ASP A 280 -8.27 -16.32 35.73
C ASP A 280 -8.28 -15.61 34.37
N ALA A 281 -9.43 -15.62 33.67
CA ALA A 281 -9.61 -14.92 32.41
C ALA A 281 -9.47 -13.40 32.58
N ASP A 282 -10.07 -12.83 33.61
CA ASP A 282 -9.98 -11.40 33.95
C ASP A 282 -8.51 -10.96 34.14
N VAL A 283 -7.77 -11.65 35.00
CA VAL A 283 -6.36 -11.35 35.29
C VAL A 283 -5.47 -11.47 34.05
N LYS A 284 -5.70 -12.48 33.21
CA LYS A 284 -4.90 -12.67 31.99
C LYS A 284 -5.23 -11.63 30.92
N LEU A 285 -6.51 -11.29 30.78
CA LEU A 285 -6.96 -10.23 29.88
C LEU A 285 -6.39 -8.87 30.29
N GLU A 286 -6.43 -8.53 31.58
CA GLU A 286 -5.82 -7.30 32.09
C GLU A 286 -4.32 -7.22 31.74
N LYS A 287 -3.57 -8.31 31.95
CA LYS A 287 -2.15 -8.36 31.59
C LYS A 287 -1.92 -8.20 30.08
N ALA A 288 -2.77 -8.78 29.24
CA ALA A 288 -2.70 -8.61 27.79
C ALA A 288 -2.97 -7.16 27.38
N LEU A 289 -3.99 -6.51 27.96
CA LEU A 289 -4.31 -5.09 27.72
C LEU A 289 -3.16 -4.17 28.17
N GLN A 290 -2.58 -4.40 29.34
CA GLN A 290 -1.39 -3.67 29.80
C GLN A 290 -0.17 -3.89 28.88
N ALA A 291 -0.05 -5.06 28.27
CA ALA A 291 1.01 -5.31 27.28
C ALA A 291 0.74 -4.57 25.96
N ALA A 292 -0.51 -4.48 25.53
CA ALA A 292 -0.90 -3.67 24.37
C ALA A 292 -0.55 -2.19 24.57
N ILE A 293 -0.80 -1.62 25.77
CA ILE A 293 -0.38 -0.25 26.12
C ILE A 293 1.13 -0.09 25.95
N ARG A 294 1.91 -1.06 26.43
CA ARG A 294 3.38 -1.01 26.28
C ARG A 294 3.81 -1.05 24.83
N VAL A 295 3.13 -1.80 23.96
CA VAL A 295 3.41 -1.80 22.52
C VAL A 295 3.09 -0.43 21.92
N SER A 296 1.92 0.14 22.22
CA SER A 296 1.52 1.49 21.77
C SER A 296 2.58 2.54 22.16
N ASN A 297 3.06 2.52 23.40
CA ASN A 297 4.10 3.44 23.87
C ASN A 297 5.47 3.26 23.18
N ARG A 298 5.67 2.18 22.42
CA ARG A 298 6.90 1.97 21.61
C ARG A 298 6.73 2.35 20.14
N LEU A 299 5.50 2.56 19.65
CA LEU A 299 5.26 3.00 18.27
C LEU A 299 6.04 4.27 17.89
N PRO A 300 6.12 5.32 18.73
CA PRO A 300 6.90 6.52 18.39
C PRO A 300 8.41 6.28 18.24
N SER A 301 8.93 5.17 18.78
CA SER A 301 10.35 4.81 18.67
C SER A 301 10.68 3.98 17.43
N VAL A 302 9.67 3.57 16.65
CA VAL A 302 9.88 2.84 15.40
C VAL A 302 10.35 3.81 14.31
N PRO A 303 11.41 3.47 13.55
CA PRO A 303 11.86 4.30 12.43
C PRO A 303 10.73 4.62 11.45
N ALA A 304 10.75 5.82 10.85
CA ALA A 304 9.70 6.27 9.93
C ALA A 304 9.42 5.27 8.79
N ALA A 305 10.47 4.63 8.27
CA ALA A 305 10.39 3.62 7.22
C ALA A 305 9.60 2.35 7.61
N GLU A 306 9.51 2.03 8.91
CA GLU A 306 8.80 0.85 9.45
C GLU A 306 7.54 1.23 10.24
N SER A 307 7.30 2.53 10.46
CA SER A 307 6.27 3.02 11.38
C SER A 307 4.89 2.53 10.97
N ARG A 308 4.55 2.61 9.68
CA ARG A 308 3.24 2.17 9.16
C ARG A 308 3.02 0.68 9.37
N GLU A 309 4.05 -0.13 9.13
CA GLU A 309 4.04 -1.57 9.37
C GLU A 309 3.81 -1.84 10.85
N ALA A 310 4.56 -1.19 11.75
CA ALA A 310 4.39 -1.33 13.20
C ALA A 310 2.97 -0.96 13.68
N HIS A 311 2.40 0.15 13.20
CA HIS A 311 1.02 0.54 13.51
C HIS A 311 0.02 -0.52 13.04
N SER A 312 0.25 -1.14 11.89
CA SER A 312 -0.63 -2.20 11.38
C SER A 312 -0.55 -3.48 12.21
N ILE A 313 0.67 -3.88 12.61
CA ILE A 313 0.89 -5.03 13.50
C ILE A 313 0.17 -4.80 14.83
N PHE A 314 0.36 -3.62 15.42
CA PHE A 314 -0.27 -3.24 16.66
C PHE A 314 -1.81 -3.24 16.55
N ALA A 315 -2.36 -2.58 15.52
CA ALA A 315 -3.79 -2.50 15.30
C ALA A 315 -4.44 -3.89 15.16
N ALA A 316 -3.78 -4.82 14.47
CA ALA A 316 -4.25 -6.20 14.32
C ALA A 316 -4.29 -6.95 15.67
N GLN A 317 -3.18 -6.94 16.42
CA GLN A 317 -3.11 -7.61 17.72
C GLN A 317 -4.08 -6.97 18.74
N PHE A 318 -4.21 -5.65 18.69
CA PHE A 318 -5.14 -4.90 19.53
C PHE A 318 -6.61 -5.30 19.24
N ARG A 319 -6.98 -5.40 17.95
CA ARG A 319 -8.32 -5.86 17.56
C ARG A 319 -8.62 -7.27 18.08
N GLN A 320 -7.69 -8.22 17.91
CA GLN A 320 -7.86 -9.59 18.43
C GLN A 320 -8.03 -9.60 19.97
N THR A 321 -7.26 -8.77 20.68
CA THR A 321 -7.39 -8.63 22.14
C THR A 321 -8.74 -8.05 22.55
N ARG A 322 -9.26 -7.10 21.77
CA ARG A 322 -10.60 -6.54 22.00
C ARG A 322 -11.69 -7.59 21.78
N GLU A 323 -11.63 -8.37 20.70
CA GLU A 323 -12.62 -9.43 20.43
C GLU A 323 -12.65 -10.46 21.57
N ALA A 324 -11.48 -10.83 22.12
CA ALA A 324 -11.39 -11.68 23.31
C ALA A 324 -11.98 -11.01 24.57
N SER A 325 -11.76 -9.70 24.73
CA SER A 325 -12.32 -8.90 25.83
C SER A 325 -13.85 -8.85 25.78
N ASP A 326 -14.42 -8.57 24.60
CA ASP A 326 -15.86 -8.51 24.40
C ASP A 326 -16.51 -9.88 24.68
N THR A 327 -15.86 -10.97 24.24
CA THR A 327 -16.28 -12.35 24.56
C THR A 327 -16.24 -12.63 26.06
N PHE A 328 -15.19 -12.20 26.75
CA PHE A 328 -15.08 -12.36 28.20
C PHE A 328 -16.18 -11.59 28.95
N LEU A 329 -16.50 -10.36 28.55
CA LEU A 329 -17.54 -9.55 29.18
C LEU A 329 -18.93 -10.20 29.05
N ASP A 330 -19.25 -10.76 27.88
CA ASP A 330 -20.47 -11.56 27.67
C ASP A 330 -20.53 -12.75 28.63
N LEU A 331 -19.47 -13.57 28.65
CA LEU A 331 -19.39 -14.76 29.50
C LEU A 331 -19.47 -14.42 31.00
N SER A 332 -18.82 -13.33 31.42
CA SER A 332 -18.85 -12.85 32.80
C SER A 332 -20.26 -12.39 33.20
N SER A 333 -20.97 -11.68 32.31
CA SER A 333 -22.36 -11.29 32.53
C SER A 333 -23.28 -12.51 32.67
N ARG A 334 -23.13 -13.51 31.80
CA ARG A 334 -23.88 -14.77 31.86
C ARG A 334 -23.61 -15.53 33.16
N TYR A 335 -22.35 -15.57 33.60
CA TYR A 335 -21.98 -16.16 34.88
C TYR A 335 -22.67 -15.47 36.06
N GLU A 336 -22.67 -14.14 36.13
CA GLU A 336 -23.35 -13.42 37.23
C GLU A 336 -24.87 -13.61 37.21
N GLN A 337 -25.49 -13.70 36.03
CA GLN A 337 -26.91 -14.04 35.91
C GLN A 337 -27.21 -15.45 36.44
N LEU A 338 -26.39 -16.43 36.05
CA LEU A 338 -26.53 -17.82 36.52
C LEU A 338 -26.35 -17.91 38.03
N LYS A 339 -25.33 -17.25 38.56
CA LYS A 339 -25.07 -17.16 40.00
C LYS A 339 -26.26 -16.57 40.76
N GLY A 340 -26.84 -15.46 40.26
CA GLY A 340 -28.04 -14.88 40.86
C GLY A 340 -29.23 -15.84 40.92
N LYS A 341 -29.41 -16.69 39.89
CA LYS A 341 -30.45 -17.74 39.90
C LYS A 341 -30.18 -18.82 40.94
N VAL A 342 -28.95 -19.32 41.02
CA VAL A 342 -28.55 -20.34 42.01
C VAL A 342 -28.70 -19.80 43.44
N ASP A 343 -28.22 -18.57 43.71
CA ASP A 343 -28.33 -17.93 45.02
C ASP A 343 -29.80 -17.74 45.43
N GLY A 344 -30.68 -17.43 44.47
CA GLY A 344 -32.12 -17.33 44.69
C GLY A 344 -32.79 -18.64 45.08
N MET A 345 -32.32 -19.78 44.55
CA MET A 345 -32.84 -21.10 44.91
C MET A 345 -32.38 -21.57 46.31
N ILE A 346 -31.18 -21.18 46.73
CA ILE A 346 -30.64 -21.52 48.06
C ILE A 346 -31.36 -20.72 49.17
N SER A 347 -31.92 -19.57 48.82
CA SER A 347 -32.55 -18.63 49.76
C SER A 347 -34.05 -18.90 50.02
N LEU A 348 -34.64 -19.93 49.41
CA LEU A 348 -36.05 -20.35 49.55
C LEU A 348 -36.18 -21.61 50.42
#